data_AF-A0A412EXN4-F1
#
_entry.id   AF-A0A412EXN4-F1
#
_cell.length_a   1.000
_cell.length_b   1.000
_cell.length_c   1.000
_cell.angle_alpha   90.00
_cell.angle_beta   90.00
_cell.angle_gamma   90.00
#
_symmetry.space_group_name_H-M   'P 1'
#
loop_
_entity.id
_entity.type
_entity.pdbx_description
1 polymer ?
#
loop_
_entity_poly.entity_id
_entity_poly.type
_entity_poly.pdbx_seq_one_letter_code
_entity_poly.pdbx_strand_id
1 'polypeptide(L)'
;MENELIVLTVLIMLYIIMVFGIVYWLSLNIDEKQNHIKKTARGLKNVLKEYDKEEMVDIQKVSDDVKLLYDEYIQELPNVKKIFPNIIVWLDSILLQLSLERKRVQPLEKYYKLLKNVRDFLNTNNPYSNCTQYQQGILKDINGLKSEHNIMIVDNIIGRTESEFIRLENNIKKNERSNKLSIMIGVVGIIISIILAIIKF
;
A
#
# COMPACT_ATOMS: atom_id res chain seq x y z
N MET A 1 -36.70 -28.97 22.47
CA MET A 1 -35.55 -28.55 23.29
C MET A 1 -34.23 -29.12 22.80
N GLU A 2 -34.00 -30.45 22.75
CA GLU A 2 -32.69 -30.99 22.32
C GLU A 2 -32.30 -30.59 20.88
N ASN A 3 -33.21 -30.72 19.90
CA ASN A 3 -32.92 -30.28 18.53
C ASN A 3 -32.65 -28.77 18.40
N GLU A 4 -33.31 -27.94 19.21
CA GLU A 4 -33.06 -26.50 19.20
C GLU A 4 -31.71 -26.16 19.82
N LEU A 5 -31.30 -26.89 20.86
CA LEU A 5 -29.97 -26.77 21.47
C LEU A 5 -28.88 -27.19 20.49
N ILE A 6 -29.09 -28.28 19.74
CA ILE A 6 -28.16 -28.76 18.71
C ILE A 6 -28.04 -27.73 17.58
N VAL A 7 -29.16 -27.20 17.07
CA VAL A 7 -29.16 -26.17 16.02
C VAL A 7 -28.46 -24.89 16.49
N LEU A 8 -28.73 -24.45 17.72
CA LEU A 8 -28.04 -23.29 18.30
C LEU A 8 -26.53 -23.53 18.41
N THR A 9 -26.12 -24.73 18.82
CA THR A 9 -24.70 -25.10 18.94
C THR A 9 -24.01 -25.12 17.58
N VAL A 10 -24.67 -25.66 16.53
CA VAL A 10 -24.15 -25.65 15.15
C VAL A 10 -24.02 -24.22 14.61
N LEU A 11 -25.00 -23.34 14.87
CA LEU A 11 -24.94 -21.93 14.47
C LEU A 11 -23.79 -21.19 15.14
N ILE A 12 -23.56 -21.42 16.44
CA ILE A 12 -22.44 -20.83 17.18
C ILE A 12 -21.11 -21.32 16.59
N MET A 13 -20.98 -22.61 16.30
CA MET A 13 -19.77 -23.18 15.68
C MET A 13 -19.49 -22.60 14.29
N LEU A 14 -20.52 -22.45 13.45
CA LEU A 14 -20.39 -21.82 12.13
C LEU A 14 -19.98 -20.34 12.23
N TYR A 15 -20.55 -19.60 13.18
CA TYR A 15 -20.17 -18.22 13.43
C TYR A 15 -18.70 -18.11 13.88
N ILE A 16 -18.25 -18.98 14.78
CA ILE A 16 -16.84 -19.04 15.21
C ILE A 16 -15.92 -19.31 14.01
N ILE A 17 -16.25 -20.29 13.16
CA ILE A 17 -15.47 -20.60 11.96
C ILE A 17 -15.42 -19.40 10.99
N MET A 18 -16.53 -18.67 10.82
CA MET A 18 -16.58 -17.47 9.99
C MET A 18 -15.65 -16.37 10.55
N VAL A 19 -15.72 -16.10 11.86
CA VAL A 19 -14.86 -15.10 12.52
C VAL A 19 -13.39 -15.48 12.36
N PHE A 20 -13.04 -16.75 12.60
CA PHE A 20 -11.68 -17.25 12.39
C PHE A 20 -11.24 -17.10 10.92
N GLY A 21 -12.12 -17.38 9.95
CA GLY A 21 -11.83 -17.19 8.53
C GLY A 21 -11.54 -15.73 8.16
N ILE A 22 -12.31 -14.79 8.69
CA ILE A 22 -12.10 -13.34 8.46
C ILE A 22 -10.78 -12.89 9.10
N VAL A 23 -10.51 -13.28 10.35
CA VAL A 23 -9.26 -12.94 11.05
C VAL A 23 -8.05 -13.53 10.33
N TYR A 24 -8.14 -14.79 9.89
CA TYR A 24 -7.09 -15.45 9.12
C TYR A 24 -6.82 -14.75 7.78
N TRP A 25 -7.86 -14.38 7.04
CA TRP A 25 -7.74 -13.64 5.79
C TRP A 25 -7.09 -12.26 5.97
N LEU A 26 -7.45 -11.53 7.02
CA LEU A 26 -6.81 -10.25 7.37
C LEU A 26 -5.33 -10.45 7.73
N SER A 27 -4.99 -11.51 8.46
CA SER A 27 -3.61 -11.84 8.82
C SER A 27 -2.75 -12.13 7.60
N LEU A 28 -3.25 -12.93 6.65
CA LEU A 28 -2.53 -13.27 5.41
C LEU A 28 -2.13 -12.03 4.59
N ASN A 29 -3.04 -11.06 4.45
CA ASN A 29 -2.77 -9.81 3.72
C ASN A 29 -1.70 -8.95 4.41
N ILE A 30 -1.67 -8.94 5.75
CA ILE A 30 -0.65 -8.21 6.52
C ILE A 30 0.72 -8.88 6.36
N ASP A 31 0.76 -10.21 6.42
CA ASP A 31 1.99 -10.99 6.26
C ASP A 31 2.58 -10.83 4.85
N GLU A 32 1.74 -10.80 3.82
CA GLU A 32 2.17 -10.57 2.43
C GLU A 32 2.90 -9.22 2.30
N LYS A 33 2.28 -8.11 2.76
CA LYS A 33 2.90 -6.79 2.75
C LYS A 33 4.23 -6.77 3.50
N GLN A 34 4.30 -7.42 4.66
CA GLN A 34 5.51 -7.47 5.48
C GLN A 34 6.62 -8.31 4.83
N ASN A 35 6.27 -9.38 4.11
CA ASN A 35 7.21 -10.19 3.35
C ASN A 35 7.82 -9.42 2.17
N HIS A 36 7.00 -8.66 1.44
CA HIS A 36 7.50 -7.80 0.36
C HIS A 36 8.53 -6.80 0.89
N ILE A 37 8.22 -6.11 1.99
CA ILE A 37 9.14 -5.12 2.59
C ILE A 37 10.47 -5.77 3.01
N LYS A 38 10.43 -6.98 3.58
CA LYS A 38 11.67 -7.70 3.94
C LYS A 38 12.52 -8.04 2.71
N LYS A 39 11.90 -8.47 1.61
CA LYS A 39 12.62 -8.80 0.36
C LYS A 39 13.22 -7.54 -0.26
N THR A 40 12.42 -6.50 -0.42
CA THR A 40 12.86 -5.25 -1.05
C THR A 40 13.90 -4.53 -0.21
N ALA A 41 13.83 -4.62 1.12
CA ALA A 41 14.86 -4.05 2.00
C ALA A 41 16.24 -4.69 1.80
N ARG A 42 16.29 -5.98 1.44
CA ARG A 42 17.55 -6.65 1.10
C ARG A 42 18.10 -6.20 -0.24
N GLY A 43 17.25 -6.09 -1.26
CA GLY A 43 17.64 -5.55 -2.57
C GLY A 43 18.15 -4.12 -2.44
N LEU A 44 17.42 -3.28 -1.71
CA LEU A 44 17.78 -1.89 -1.45
C LEU A 44 19.11 -1.78 -0.70
N LYS A 45 19.38 -2.67 0.25
CA LYS A 45 20.68 -2.71 0.93
C LYS A 45 21.83 -2.95 -0.04
N ASN A 46 21.64 -3.83 -1.02
CA ASN A 46 22.70 -4.15 -1.98
C ASN A 46 23.01 -2.93 -2.85
N VAL A 47 21.97 -2.26 -3.37
CA VAL A 47 22.11 -1.01 -4.14
C VAL A 47 22.87 0.03 -3.31
N LEU A 48 22.44 0.30 -2.08
CA LEU A 48 23.04 1.33 -1.23
C LEU A 48 24.47 0.98 -0.77
N LYS A 49 24.84 -0.31 -0.76
CA LYS A 49 26.20 -0.75 -0.40
C LYS A 49 27.24 -0.36 -1.43
N GLU A 50 26.84 -0.19 -2.68
CA GLU A 50 27.75 0.26 -3.75
C GLU A 50 28.26 1.68 -3.49
N TYR A 51 27.45 2.48 -2.79
CA TYR A 51 27.74 3.87 -2.42
C TYR A 51 28.50 4.02 -1.10
N ASP A 52 28.72 2.95 -0.32
CA ASP A 52 29.51 3.02 0.92
C ASP A 52 30.98 3.43 0.67
N LYS A 53 31.47 3.27 -0.56
CA LYS A 53 32.85 3.53 -0.96
C LYS A 53 33.05 4.90 -1.61
N GLU A 54 31.97 5.61 -1.90
CA GLU A 54 32.03 6.91 -2.56
C GLU A 54 32.24 8.02 -1.51
N GLU A 55 33.24 8.88 -1.74
CA GLU A 55 33.58 10.00 -0.84
C GLU A 55 32.52 11.11 -0.88
N MET A 56 31.85 11.26 -2.03
CA MET A 56 30.64 12.06 -2.20
C MET A 56 29.57 11.24 -2.92
N VAL A 57 28.43 11.05 -2.26
CA VAL A 57 27.30 10.29 -2.80
C VAL A 57 26.41 11.22 -3.62
N ASP A 58 26.30 10.98 -4.92
CA ASP A 58 25.37 11.69 -5.79
C ASP A 58 23.94 11.18 -5.57
N ILE A 59 23.09 12.04 -4.99
CA ILE A 59 21.70 11.73 -4.68
C ILE A 59 20.88 11.43 -5.94
N GLN A 60 21.17 12.06 -7.08
CA GLN A 60 20.46 11.79 -8.33
C GLN A 60 20.74 10.35 -8.78
N LYS A 61 22.02 9.97 -8.83
CA LYS A 61 22.44 8.62 -9.22
C LYS A 61 21.85 7.54 -8.30
N VAL A 62 21.91 7.74 -6.98
CA VAL A 62 21.27 6.81 -6.02
C VAL A 62 19.76 6.75 -6.24
N SER A 63 19.11 7.88 -6.51
CA SER A 63 17.67 7.93 -6.74
C SER A 63 17.25 7.17 -8.00
N ASP A 64 18.07 7.23 -9.06
CA ASP A 64 17.83 6.49 -10.30
C ASP A 64 17.97 4.98 -10.09
N ASP A 65 18.97 4.52 -9.34
CA ASP A 65 19.15 3.09 -9.03
C ASP A 65 18.05 2.56 -8.10
N VAL A 66 17.63 3.35 -7.12
CA VAL A 66 16.50 3.01 -6.24
C VAL A 66 15.21 2.93 -7.04
N LYS A 67 15.05 3.78 -8.05
CA LYS A 67 13.92 3.74 -8.97
C LYS A 67 13.95 2.54 -9.89
N LEU A 68 15.11 2.22 -10.46
CA LEU A 68 15.29 1.03 -11.27
C LEU A 68 14.92 -0.23 -10.48
N LEU A 69 15.40 -0.36 -9.24
CA LEU A 69 15.06 -1.47 -8.37
C LEU A 69 13.54 -1.58 -8.12
N TYR A 70 12.86 -0.45 -7.90
CA TYR A 70 11.40 -0.44 -7.73
C TYR A 70 10.69 -0.90 -9.02
N ASP A 71 11.09 -0.35 -10.16
CA ASP A 71 10.48 -0.66 -11.44
C ASP A 71 10.68 -2.14 -11.83
N GLU A 72 11.89 -2.69 -11.66
CA GLU A 72 12.19 -4.11 -11.83
C GLU A 72 11.35 -4.98 -10.89
N TYR A 73 11.24 -4.58 -9.61
CA TYR A 73 10.47 -5.33 -8.63
C TYR A 73 8.98 -5.40 -8.97
N ILE A 74 8.41 -4.31 -9.48
CA ILE A 74 7.01 -4.27 -9.95
C ILE A 74 6.83 -5.07 -11.24
N GLN A 75 7.82 -5.09 -12.13
CA GLN A 75 7.79 -5.89 -13.36
C GLN A 75 7.80 -7.39 -13.05
N GLU A 76 8.68 -7.84 -12.17
CA GLU A 76 8.75 -9.24 -11.74
C GLU A 76 7.49 -9.68 -10.97
N LEU A 77 6.93 -8.78 -10.16
CA LEU A 77 5.78 -9.07 -9.30
C LEU A 77 4.68 -8.00 -9.45
N PRO A 78 3.84 -8.07 -10.50
CA PRO A 78 2.82 -7.04 -10.77
C PRO A 78 1.82 -6.83 -9.63
N ASN A 79 1.54 -7.87 -8.83
CA ASN A 79 0.64 -7.79 -7.68
C ASN A 79 1.14 -6.82 -6.61
N VAL A 80 2.45 -6.59 -6.52
CA VAL A 80 3.05 -5.61 -5.60
C VAL A 80 2.55 -4.20 -5.88
N LYS A 81 2.21 -3.87 -7.13
CA LYS A 81 1.66 -2.55 -7.49
C LYS A 81 0.36 -2.23 -6.76
N LYS A 82 -0.40 -3.25 -6.34
CA LYS A 82 -1.60 -3.07 -5.50
C LYS A 82 -1.26 -2.69 -4.06
N ILE A 83 -0.09 -3.12 -3.58
CA ILE A 83 0.41 -2.89 -2.22
C ILE A 83 1.20 -1.58 -2.15
N PHE A 84 2.07 -1.34 -3.12
CA PHE A 84 2.91 -0.15 -3.27
C PHE A 84 2.68 0.47 -4.66
N PRO A 85 1.72 1.39 -4.80
CA PRO A 85 1.31 1.92 -6.10
C PRO A 85 2.36 2.81 -6.77
N ASN A 86 3.29 3.37 -6.00
CA ASN A 86 4.40 4.16 -6.49
C ASN A 86 5.63 4.00 -5.58
N ILE A 87 6.78 4.48 -6.07
CA ILE A 87 8.07 4.42 -5.38
C ILE A 87 8.10 5.19 -4.06
N ILE A 88 7.41 6.33 -3.96
CA ILE A 88 7.38 7.15 -2.74
C ILE A 88 6.65 6.41 -1.63
N VAL A 89 5.47 5.84 -1.92
CA VAL A 89 4.70 5.03 -0.97
C VAL A 89 5.46 3.78 -0.52
N TRP A 90 6.24 3.19 -1.42
CA TRP A 90 7.14 2.09 -1.10
C TRP A 90 8.27 2.53 -0.15
N LEU A 91 8.97 3.62 -0.46
CA LEU A 91 10.04 4.18 0.38
C LEU A 91 9.53 4.62 1.75
N ASP A 92 8.39 5.31 1.82
CA ASP A 92 7.77 5.72 3.08
C ASP A 92 7.39 4.51 3.94
N SER A 93 6.94 3.42 3.33
CA SER A 93 6.66 2.18 4.06
C SER A 93 7.93 1.56 4.66
N ILE A 94 9.07 1.66 3.97
CA ILE A 94 10.38 1.19 4.48
C ILE A 94 10.89 2.12 5.58
N LEU A 95 10.86 3.45 5.34
CA LEU A 95 11.30 4.46 6.30
C LEU A 95 10.48 4.41 7.59
N LEU A 96 9.17 4.19 7.51
CA LEU A 96 8.31 4.02 8.68
C LEU A 96 8.70 2.77 9.49
N GLN A 97 9.04 1.66 8.82
CA GLN A 97 9.50 0.46 9.53
C GLN A 97 10.88 0.67 10.17
N LEU A 98 11.74 1.48 9.55
CA LEU A 98 13.04 1.85 10.09
C LEU A 98 12.88 2.73 11.33
N SER A 99 12.01 3.74 11.29
CA SER A 99 11.72 4.59 12.46
C SER A 99 11.08 3.80 13.62
N LEU A 100 10.44 2.67 13.32
CA LEU A 100 9.88 1.75 14.31
C LEU A 100 10.85 0.61 14.69
N GLU A 101 12.12 0.70 14.31
CA GLU A 101 13.20 -0.24 14.65
C GLU A 101 12.86 -1.71 14.36
N ARG A 102 12.10 -1.96 13.28
CA ARG A 102 11.66 -3.31 12.95
C ARG A 102 12.85 -4.14 12.43
N LYS A 103 13.09 -5.30 13.05
CA LYS A 103 14.15 -6.28 12.67
C LYS A 103 14.24 -6.59 11.17
N ARG A 104 13.13 -6.51 10.44
CA ARG A 104 13.06 -6.84 9.00
C ARG A 104 13.77 -5.84 8.11
N VAL A 105 13.85 -4.57 8.53
CA VAL A 105 14.50 -3.47 7.80
C VAL A 105 15.76 -2.99 8.48
N GLN A 106 16.09 -3.50 9.67
CA GLN A 106 17.34 -3.24 10.39
C GLN A 106 18.61 -3.24 9.53
N PRO A 107 18.77 -4.11 8.49
CA PRO A 107 19.95 -4.05 7.62
C PRO A 107 20.13 -2.71 6.85
N LEU A 108 19.10 -1.88 6.79
CA LEU A 108 19.09 -0.56 6.15
C LEU A 108 19.31 0.61 7.13
N GLU A 109 19.40 0.35 8.43
CA GLU A 109 19.45 1.38 9.48
C GLU A 109 20.55 2.41 9.24
N LYS A 110 21.74 1.96 8.84
CA LYS A 110 22.87 2.84 8.50
C LYS A 110 22.61 3.78 7.32
N TYR A 111 21.65 3.46 6.45
CA TYR A 111 21.29 4.27 5.29
C TYR A 111 20.05 5.13 5.49
N TYR A 112 19.48 5.17 6.69
CA TYR A 112 18.22 5.89 6.94
C TYR A 112 18.24 7.34 6.43
N LYS A 113 19.33 8.07 6.68
CA LYS A 113 19.49 9.47 6.25
C LYS A 113 19.58 9.61 4.73
N LEU A 114 20.33 8.72 4.08
CA LEU A 114 20.45 8.66 2.62
C LEU A 114 19.10 8.34 1.97
N LEU A 115 18.38 7.34 2.49
CA LEU A 115 17.05 6.97 2.01
C LEU A 115 16.03 8.09 2.18
N LYS A 116 16.12 8.85 3.27
CA LYS A 116 15.29 10.04 3.46
C LYS A 116 15.58 11.09 2.38
N ASN A 117 16.86 11.37 2.10
CA ASN A 117 17.26 12.32 1.07
C ASN A 117 16.81 11.86 -0.33
N VAL A 118 16.94 10.57 -0.65
CA VAL A 118 16.45 9.98 -1.91
C VAL A 118 14.93 10.11 -2.02
N ARG A 119 14.19 9.83 -0.95
CA ARG A 119 12.73 9.99 -0.92
C ARG A 119 12.33 11.45 -1.15
N ASP A 120 12.99 12.39 -0.46
CA ASP A 120 12.74 13.83 -0.62
C ASP A 120 13.04 14.27 -2.07
N PHE A 121 14.17 13.84 -2.62
CA PHE A 121 14.59 14.13 -4.00
C PHE A 121 13.60 13.59 -5.05
N LEU A 122 13.23 12.31 -4.94
CA LEU A 122 12.25 11.68 -5.82
C LEU A 122 10.88 12.34 -5.72
N ASN A 123 10.49 12.81 -4.53
CA ASN A 123 9.22 13.50 -4.34
C ASN A 123 9.22 14.90 -4.98
N THR A 124 10.36 15.61 -4.93
CA THR A 124 10.53 16.88 -5.64
C THR A 124 10.51 16.71 -7.16
N ASN A 125 11.16 15.66 -7.68
CA ASN A 125 11.24 15.41 -9.12
C ASN A 125 10.00 14.70 -9.69
N ASN A 126 9.17 14.12 -8.83
CA ASN A 126 7.94 13.44 -9.22
C ASN A 126 6.77 13.94 -8.34
N PRO A 127 6.40 15.23 -8.49
CA PRO A 127 5.32 15.80 -7.72
C PRO A 127 4.02 15.03 -7.99
N TYR A 128 3.16 14.96 -6.97
CA TYR A 128 1.87 14.27 -7.03
C TYR A 128 1.96 12.74 -7.17
N SER A 129 3.08 12.15 -6.77
CA SER A 129 3.28 10.68 -6.78
C SER A 129 2.15 9.90 -6.10
N ASN A 130 1.49 10.50 -5.10
CA ASN A 130 0.35 9.95 -4.37
C ASN A 130 -0.93 9.82 -5.22
N CYS A 131 -1.01 10.49 -6.36
CA CYS A 131 -2.11 10.42 -7.31
C CYS A 131 -1.87 9.35 -8.39
N THR A 132 -2.93 8.90 -9.07
CA THR A 132 -2.83 8.01 -10.24
C THR A 132 -2.12 8.70 -11.42
N GLN A 133 -1.60 7.93 -12.39
CA GLN A 133 -0.93 8.50 -13.58
C GLN A 133 -1.81 9.51 -14.33
N TYR A 134 -3.11 9.23 -14.46
CA TYR A 134 -4.07 10.15 -15.08
C TYR A 134 -4.20 11.46 -14.29
N GLN A 135 -4.36 11.37 -12.97
CA GLN A 135 -4.44 12.53 -12.07
C GLN A 135 -3.13 13.33 -12.04
N GLN A 136 -1.98 12.66 -12.10
CA GLN A 136 -0.67 13.31 -12.23
C GLN A 136 -0.58 14.11 -13.54
N GLY A 137 -1.11 13.60 -14.64
CA GLY A 137 -1.24 14.33 -15.91
C GLY A 137 -2.03 15.63 -15.73
N ILE A 138 -3.21 15.55 -15.12
CA ILE A 138 -4.05 16.72 -14.83
C ILE A 138 -3.31 17.75 -13.97
N LEU A 139 -2.64 17.32 -12.91
CA LEU A 139 -1.91 18.23 -12.02
C LEU A 139 -0.69 18.87 -12.72
N LYS A 140 -0.03 18.14 -13.61
CA LYS A 140 1.05 18.68 -14.47
C LYS A 140 0.52 19.72 -15.45
N ASP A 141 -0.63 19.47 -16.08
CA ASP A 141 -1.25 20.42 -17.00
C ASP A 141 -1.65 21.71 -16.27
N ILE A 142 -2.23 21.61 -15.07
CA ILE A 142 -2.55 22.76 -14.22
C ILE A 142 -1.28 23.53 -13.83
N ASN A 143 -0.21 22.82 -13.46
CA ASN A 143 1.07 23.44 -13.14
C ASN A 143 1.70 24.14 -14.37
N GLY A 144 1.44 23.64 -15.58
CA GLY A 144 1.82 24.30 -16.83
C GLY A 144 1.15 25.65 -17.08
N LEU A 145 0.04 25.96 -16.40
CA LEU A 145 -0.66 27.26 -16.47
C LEU A 145 -0.03 28.32 -15.54
N LYS A 146 1.02 27.96 -14.81
CA LYS A 146 1.70 28.84 -13.86
C LYS A 146 2.44 29.97 -14.59
N SER A 147 2.24 31.19 -14.12
CA SER A 147 2.87 32.43 -14.54
C SER A 147 3.17 33.29 -13.31
N GLU A 148 4.06 34.26 -13.43
CA GLU A 148 4.45 35.14 -12.31
C GLU A 148 3.25 35.81 -11.62
N HIS A 149 2.16 36.04 -12.35
CA HIS A 149 0.97 36.75 -11.86
C HIS A 149 -0.06 35.84 -11.17
N ASN A 150 0.00 34.52 -11.38
CA ASN A 150 -1.00 33.58 -10.90
C ASN A 150 -0.41 32.40 -10.10
N ILE A 151 0.89 32.41 -9.78
CA ILE A 151 1.58 31.36 -9.00
C ILE A 151 0.76 30.91 -7.79
N MET A 152 0.35 31.84 -6.94
CA MET A 152 -0.34 31.52 -5.69
C MET A 152 -1.74 30.92 -5.93
N ILE A 153 -2.41 31.35 -7.01
CA ILE A 153 -3.74 30.83 -7.39
C ILE A 153 -3.59 29.41 -7.91
N VAL A 154 -2.63 29.19 -8.82
CA VAL A 154 -2.35 27.87 -9.41
C VAL A 154 -1.91 26.87 -8.34
N ASP A 155 -1.03 27.27 -7.42
CA ASP A 155 -0.58 26.42 -6.31
C ASP A 155 -1.74 26.02 -5.38
N ASN A 156 -2.65 26.95 -5.09
CA ASN A 156 -3.85 26.66 -4.30
C ASN A 156 -4.81 25.69 -5.03
N ILE A 157 -4.97 25.83 -6.34
CA ILE A 157 -5.79 24.91 -7.16
C ILE A 157 -5.17 23.52 -7.15
N ILE A 158 -3.86 23.42 -7.38
CA ILE A 158 -3.12 22.16 -7.36
C ILE A 158 -3.30 21.48 -6.00
N GLY A 159 -3.04 22.19 -4.89
CA GLY A 159 -3.15 21.61 -3.55
C GLY A 159 -4.55 21.09 -3.22
N ARG A 160 -5.60 21.84 -3.60
CA ARG A 160 -7.00 21.41 -3.40
C ARG A 160 -7.36 20.22 -4.27
N THR A 161 -6.96 20.23 -5.54
CA THR A 161 -7.24 19.14 -6.49
C THR A 161 -6.50 17.86 -6.10
N GLU A 162 -5.24 17.94 -5.70
CA GLU A 162 -4.47 16.79 -5.19
C GLU A 162 -5.13 16.19 -3.95
N SER A 163 -5.53 17.03 -2.99
CA SER A 163 -6.22 16.58 -1.78
C SER A 163 -7.52 15.84 -2.11
N GLU A 164 -8.30 16.35 -3.05
CA GLU A 164 -9.55 15.72 -3.51
C GLU A 164 -9.31 14.40 -4.25
N PHE A 165 -8.29 14.34 -5.10
CA PHE A 165 -7.90 13.10 -5.77
C PHE A 165 -7.50 12.01 -4.77
N ILE A 166 -6.71 12.34 -3.76
CA ILE A 166 -6.33 11.42 -2.69
C ILE A 166 -7.57 11.00 -1.88
N ARG A 167 -8.48 11.94 -1.58
CA ARG A 167 -9.72 11.65 -0.86
C ARG A 167 -10.62 10.68 -1.63
N LEU A 168 -10.82 10.93 -2.93
CA LEU A 168 -11.61 10.07 -3.81
C LEU A 168 -11.01 8.67 -3.92
N GLU A 169 -9.69 8.57 -4.12
CA GLU A 169 -8.99 7.29 -4.20
C GLU A 169 -9.15 6.47 -2.90
N ASN A 170 -9.03 7.13 -1.75
CA ASN A 170 -9.24 6.50 -0.46
C ASN A 170 -10.69 6.03 -0.27
N ASN A 171 -11.66 6.83 -0.70
CA ASN A 171 -13.08 6.45 -0.66
C ASN A 171 -13.38 5.27 -1.59
N ILE A 172 -12.81 5.25 -2.80
CA ILE A 172 -12.94 4.13 -3.74
C ILE A 172 -12.36 2.86 -3.13
N LYS A 173 -11.13 2.91 -2.57
CA LYS A 173 -10.51 1.75 -1.89
C LYS A 173 -11.33 1.27 -0.69
N LYS A 174 -11.88 2.19 0.10
CA LYS A 174 -12.76 1.86 1.23
C LYS A 174 -14.03 1.16 0.73
N ASN A 175 -14.65 1.67 -0.32
CA ASN A 175 -15.84 1.08 -0.93
C ASN A 175 -15.53 -0.28 -1.55
N GLU A 176 -14.40 -0.47 -2.23
CA GLU A 176 -14.00 -1.76 -2.78
C GLU A 176 -13.82 -2.82 -1.69
N ARG A 177 -13.15 -2.47 -0.58
CA ARG A 177 -13.02 -3.35 0.60
C ARG A 177 -14.38 -3.68 1.19
N SER A 178 -15.25 -2.67 1.35
CA SER A 178 -16.60 -2.86 1.86
C SER A 178 -17.44 -3.75 0.94
N ASN A 179 -17.29 -3.61 -0.37
CA ASN A 179 -18.00 -4.42 -1.36
C ASN A 179 -17.53 -5.88 -1.32
N LYS A 180 -16.22 -6.11 -1.27
CA LYS A 180 -15.65 -7.47 -1.12
C LYS A 180 -16.15 -8.15 0.16
N LEU A 181 -16.20 -7.43 1.28
CA LEU A 181 -16.76 -7.93 2.53
C LEU A 181 -18.25 -8.25 2.40
N SER A 182 -19.04 -7.36 1.78
CA SER A 182 -20.47 -7.57 1.56
C SER A 182 -20.75 -8.83 0.72
N ILE A 183 -20.02 -9.01 -0.39
CA ILE A 183 -20.10 -10.20 -1.24
C ILE A 183 -19.75 -11.46 -0.43
N MET A 184 -18.66 -11.42 0.35
CA MET A 184 -18.26 -12.55 1.19
C MET A 184 -19.33 -12.91 2.22
N ILE A 185 -19.89 -11.91 2.92
CA ILE A 185 -20.99 -12.11 3.88
C ILE A 185 -22.20 -12.72 3.17
N GLY A 186 -22.54 -12.25 1.97
CA GLY A 186 -23.62 -12.81 1.16
C GLY A 186 -23.39 -14.27 0.80
N VAL A 187 -22.19 -14.64 0.33
CA VAL A 187 -21.83 -16.02 0.01
C VAL A 187 -21.93 -16.91 1.25
N VAL A 188 -21.42 -16.46 2.40
CA VAL A 188 -21.53 -17.24 3.64
C VAL A 188 -22.98 -17.38 4.10
N GLY A 189 -23.81 -16.35 3.95
CA GLY A 189 -25.24 -16.41 4.24
C GLY A 189 -25.97 -17.46 3.40
N ILE A 190 -25.62 -17.59 2.11
CA ILE A 190 -26.16 -18.63 1.22
C ILE A 190 -25.74 -20.03 1.72
N ILE A 191 -24.46 -20.22 2.05
CA ILE A 191 -23.94 -21.51 2.54
C ILE A 191 -24.64 -21.93 3.84
N ILE A 192 -24.80 -21.03 4.80
CA ILE A 192 -25.50 -21.31 6.07
C ILE A 192 -26.97 -21.68 5.80
N SER A 193 -27.63 -20.99 4.87
CA SER A 193 -29.03 -21.27 4.51
C SER A 193 -29.20 -22.67 3.93
N ILE A 194 -28.27 -23.11 3.07
CA ILE A 194 -28.25 -24.47 2.51
C ILE A 194 -28.04 -25.50 3.61
N ILE A 195 -27.07 -25.28 4.51
CA ILE A 195 -26.80 -26.18 5.64
C ILE A 195 -28.04 -26.31 6.54
N LEU A 196 -28.69 -25.20 6.89
CA LEU A 196 -29.90 -25.20 7.71
C LEU A 196 -31.06 -25.93 7.02
N ALA A 197 -31.21 -25.77 5.70
CA ALA A 197 -32.24 -26.49 4.94
C ALA A 197 -32.01 -28.01 4.96
N ILE A 198 -30.75 -28.45 4.91
CA ILE A 198 -30.38 -29.87 5.00
C ILE A 198 -30.61 -30.42 6.42
N ILE A 199 -30.30 -29.66 7.48
CA ILE A 199 -30.48 -30.10 8.88
C ILE A 199 -31.96 -30.12 9.29
N LYS A 200 -32.82 -29.30 8.67
CA LYS A 200 -34.27 -29.27 8.95
C LYS A 200 -35.04 -30.45 8.33
N PHE A 201 -34.43 -31.17 7.38
CA PHE A 201 -34.96 -32.39 6.76
C PHE A 201 -34.47 -33.61 7.53
#